data_AF-A0A7C4Y6A3-F1
#
_entry.id   AF-A0A7C4Y6A3-F1
#
_cell.length_a   1.000
_cell.length_b   1.000
_cell.length_c   1.000
_cell.angle_alpha   90.00
_cell.angle_beta   90.00
_cell.angle_gamma   90.00
#
_symmetry.space_group_name_H-M   'P 1'
#
loop_
_entity.id
_entity.type
_entity.pdbx_description
1 polymer ?
#
loop_
_entity_poly.entity_id
_entity_poly.type
_entity_poly.pdbx_seq_one_letter_code
_entity_poly.pdbx_strand_id
1 'polypeptide(L)'
;MNIHLLNSKGFINHNIQCGFDSMIRVGGILFGYDGLDKGFKRVYQYKAAPINVYKVEKGKNIGYGNLYKTNKNTTVGVLGFGYIDKFYCPETIFDSKILGLMGRVFYRHQYKRSIKCNGKPVKILGSVNMNYTLVDMGNLPENTIFDVEISPMAADSSVPKEYI
;
A
#
# COMPACT_ATOMS: atom_id res chain seq x y z
N MET A 1 30.69 -28.21 0.18
CA MET A 1 29.44 -28.29 -0.60
C MET A 1 28.56 -27.14 -0.12
N ASN A 2 28.08 -26.29 -1.03
CA ASN A 2 27.25 -25.14 -0.66
C ASN A 2 25.78 -25.58 -0.72
N ILE A 3 25.21 -25.86 0.45
CA ILE A 3 23.78 -26.17 0.63
C ILE A 3 23.08 -24.88 1.07
N HIS A 4 21.99 -24.54 0.38
CA HIS A 4 21.17 -23.37 0.65
C HIS A 4 19.67 -23.70 0.64
N LEU A 5 19.00 -23.54 1.78
CA LEU A 5 17.59 -23.89 1.96
C LEU A 5 16.79 -22.69 2.48
N LEU A 6 17.24 -22.05 3.55
CA LEU A 6 16.42 -21.10 4.30
C LEU A 6 16.22 -19.78 3.54
N ASN A 7 14.95 -19.37 3.41
CA ASN A 7 14.58 -18.01 3.04
C ASN A 7 14.42 -17.13 4.31
N SER A 8 13.97 -15.89 4.17
CA SER A 8 13.69 -14.98 5.31
C SER A 8 12.95 -15.64 6.48
N LYS A 9 11.76 -16.23 6.23
CA LYS A 9 10.95 -16.86 7.28
C LYS A 9 11.59 -18.13 7.82
N GLY A 10 12.19 -18.93 6.94
CA GLY A 10 12.94 -20.13 7.34
C GLY A 10 14.06 -19.78 8.30
N PHE A 11 14.83 -18.73 7.99
CA PHE A 11 15.90 -18.24 8.85
C PHE A 11 15.36 -17.76 10.21
N ILE A 12 14.31 -16.94 10.23
CA ILE A 12 13.76 -16.42 11.50
C ILE A 12 13.27 -17.55 12.42
N ASN A 13 12.63 -18.57 11.86
CA ASN A 13 11.91 -19.57 12.64
C ASN A 13 12.70 -20.88 12.87
N HIS A 14 13.63 -21.22 11.98
CA HIS A 14 14.21 -22.56 11.89
C HIS A 14 15.74 -22.60 11.74
N ASN A 15 16.43 -21.46 11.89
CA ASN A 15 17.89 -21.40 11.70
C ASN A 15 18.67 -22.37 12.59
N ILE A 16 18.21 -22.60 13.83
CA ILE A 16 18.88 -23.52 14.77
C ILE A 16 18.71 -24.98 14.33
N GLN A 17 17.51 -25.35 13.84
CA GLN A 17 17.17 -26.70 13.42
C GLN A 17 17.81 -27.08 12.08
N CYS A 18 18.09 -26.08 11.23
CA CYS A 18 18.68 -26.26 9.91
C CYS A 18 20.18 -25.91 9.90
N GLY A 19 20.95 -26.45 10.86
CA GLY A 19 22.39 -26.17 11.01
C GLY A 19 23.29 -26.70 9.86
N PHE A 20 22.75 -27.53 8.96
CA PHE A 20 23.45 -27.95 7.73
C PHE A 20 23.36 -26.91 6.61
N ASP A 21 22.53 -25.87 6.78
CA ASP A 21 22.38 -24.82 5.79
C ASP A 21 23.60 -23.90 5.82
N SER A 22 24.45 -24.00 4.79
CA SER A 22 25.70 -23.25 4.70
C SER A 22 25.52 -21.84 4.12
N MET A 23 24.36 -21.54 3.51
CA MET A 23 24.05 -20.24 2.93
C MET A 23 22.54 -19.96 2.96
N ILE A 24 22.16 -18.76 3.42
CA ILE A 24 20.76 -18.32 3.51
C ILE A 24 20.39 -17.39 2.35
N ARG A 25 19.11 -17.38 1.94
CA ARG A 25 18.57 -16.52 0.88
C ARG A 25 17.51 -15.59 1.43
N VAL A 26 17.95 -14.56 2.13
CA VAL A 26 17.05 -13.60 2.77
C VAL A 26 16.68 -12.48 1.79
N GLY A 27 15.38 -12.23 1.65
CA GLY A 27 14.84 -11.16 0.82
C GLY A 27 13.91 -10.27 1.63
N GLY A 28 12.81 -10.83 2.13
CA GLY A 28 11.85 -10.11 2.97
C GLY A 28 12.44 -9.42 4.21
N ILE A 29 13.46 -10.00 4.86
CA ILE A 29 14.16 -9.35 5.98
C ILE A 29 14.90 -8.07 5.52
N LEU A 30 15.54 -8.09 4.34
CA LEU A 30 16.29 -6.94 3.82
C LEU A 30 15.41 -5.71 3.63
N PHE A 31 14.13 -5.93 3.31
CA PHE A 31 13.15 -4.85 3.14
C PHE A 31 12.30 -4.57 4.39
N GLY A 32 12.50 -5.34 5.47
CA GLY A 32 11.70 -5.23 6.70
C GLY A 32 10.26 -5.74 6.56
N TYR A 33 10.01 -6.68 5.64
CA TYR A 33 8.73 -7.39 5.52
C TYR A 33 8.59 -8.55 6.50
N ASP A 34 9.70 -9.22 6.79
CA ASP A 34 9.76 -10.32 7.76
C ASP A 34 10.56 -9.88 8.99
N GLY A 35 10.20 -10.39 10.17
CA GLY A 35 10.94 -10.16 11.41
C GLY A 35 10.73 -8.80 12.06
N LEU A 36 9.63 -8.09 11.76
CA LEU A 36 9.28 -6.85 12.45
C LEU A 36 9.20 -7.03 13.98
N ASP A 37 8.70 -8.18 14.44
CA ASP A 37 8.65 -8.60 15.84
C ASP A 37 10.03 -8.94 16.44
N LYS A 38 11.03 -9.16 15.57
CA LYS A 38 12.42 -9.45 15.92
C LYS A 38 13.33 -8.22 15.82
N GLY A 39 12.75 -7.03 15.64
CA GLY A 39 13.48 -5.76 15.60
C GLY A 39 13.95 -5.33 14.21
N PHE A 40 13.62 -6.07 13.14
CA PHE A 40 13.82 -5.58 11.78
C PHE A 40 12.86 -4.42 11.50
N LYS A 41 13.26 -3.49 10.62
CA LYS A 41 12.50 -2.27 10.31
C LYS A 41 12.28 -2.18 8.81
N ARG A 42 11.16 -1.57 8.40
CA ARG A 42 10.98 -1.20 7.00
C ARG A 42 12.05 -0.18 6.59
N VAL A 43 12.64 -0.42 5.43
CA VAL A 43 13.77 0.38 4.90
C VAL A 43 13.34 1.40 3.85
N TYR A 44 12.05 1.46 3.53
CA TYR A 44 11.50 2.36 2.52
C TYR A 44 10.09 2.82 2.93
N GLN A 45 9.68 3.96 2.39
CA GLN A 45 8.32 4.51 2.53
C GLN A 45 7.97 5.26 1.25
N TYR A 46 6.88 4.87 0.58
CA TYR A 46 6.37 5.65 -0.55
C TYR A 46 5.71 6.91 -0.05
N LYS A 47 6.00 8.02 -0.72
CA LYS A 47 5.42 9.33 -0.43
C LYS A 47 4.76 9.88 -1.68
N ALA A 48 3.62 10.52 -1.49
CA ALA A 48 2.91 11.17 -2.59
C ALA A 48 2.30 12.48 -2.13
N ALA A 49 2.35 13.50 -2.98
CA ALA A 49 1.66 14.75 -2.80
C ALA A 49 0.48 14.86 -3.80
N PRO A 50 -0.58 15.62 -3.49
CA PRO A 50 -1.62 15.96 -4.45
C PRO A 50 -1.05 16.69 -5.65
N ILE A 51 -1.40 16.23 -6.85
CA ILE A 51 -1.15 16.96 -8.10
C ILE A 51 -2.18 18.10 -8.23
N ASN A 52 -3.42 17.83 -7.82
CA ASN A 52 -4.51 18.80 -7.82
C ASN A 52 -5.39 18.64 -6.58
N VAL A 53 -6.00 19.74 -6.17
CA VAL A 53 -6.97 19.78 -5.07
C VAL A 53 -8.24 20.48 -5.54
N TYR A 54 -9.40 19.89 -5.25
CA TYR A 54 -10.70 20.39 -5.66
C TYR A 54 -11.65 20.49 -4.48
N LYS A 55 -12.45 21.56 -4.40
CA LYS A 55 -13.55 21.67 -3.44
C LYS A 55 -14.83 21.21 -4.10
N VAL A 56 -15.45 20.18 -3.55
CA VAL A 56 -16.68 19.58 -4.08
C VAL A 56 -17.81 19.73 -3.07
N GLU A 57 -18.93 20.30 -3.53
CA GLU A 57 -20.12 20.48 -2.71
C GLU A 57 -20.78 19.15 -2.33
N LYS A 58 -21.60 19.18 -1.27
CA LYS A 58 -22.45 18.05 -0.88
C LYS A 58 -23.38 17.63 -2.03
N GLY A 59 -23.55 16.33 -2.21
CA GLY A 59 -24.49 15.72 -3.15
C GLY A 59 -23.94 15.49 -4.57
N LYS A 60 -22.68 15.83 -4.84
CA LYS A 60 -22.03 15.56 -6.13
C LYS A 60 -21.40 14.17 -6.15
N ASN A 61 -21.35 13.56 -7.32
CA ASN A 61 -20.64 12.30 -7.53
C ASN A 61 -19.19 12.56 -7.93
N ILE A 62 -18.27 11.73 -7.44
CA ILE A 62 -16.82 11.84 -7.67
C ILE A 62 -16.27 10.50 -8.14
N GLY A 63 -15.34 10.57 -9.09
CA GLY A 63 -14.54 9.44 -9.55
C GLY A 63 -15.24 8.60 -10.62
N TYR A 64 -14.52 7.57 -11.09
CA TYR A 64 -14.99 6.72 -12.18
C TYR A 64 -16.27 5.96 -11.79
N GLY A 65 -17.23 5.91 -12.71
CA GLY A 65 -18.51 5.21 -12.52
C GLY A 65 -19.47 5.86 -11.52
N ASN A 66 -19.23 7.10 -11.08
CA ASN A 66 -20.07 7.82 -10.11
C ASN A 66 -20.32 7.04 -8.80
N LEU A 67 -19.34 6.23 -8.38
CA LEU A 67 -19.49 5.29 -7.27
C LEU A 67 -19.49 5.96 -5.89
N TYR A 68 -18.99 7.20 -5.78
CA TYR A 68 -18.95 7.94 -4.54
C TYR A 68 -19.74 9.24 -4.64
N LYS A 69 -20.74 9.40 -3.76
CA LYS A 69 -21.50 10.64 -3.60
C LYS A 69 -21.06 11.37 -2.33
N THR A 70 -20.80 12.67 -2.42
CA THR A 70 -20.39 13.48 -1.27
C THR A 70 -21.55 13.68 -0.29
N ASN A 71 -21.30 13.38 0.99
CA ASN A 71 -22.28 13.61 2.06
C ASN A 71 -22.14 14.98 2.74
N LYS A 72 -21.02 15.67 2.46
CA LYS A 72 -20.65 17.00 2.97
C LYS A 72 -19.78 17.71 1.93
N ASN A 73 -19.56 19.02 2.11
CA ASN A 73 -18.52 19.72 1.35
C ASN A 73 -17.18 19.06 1.63
N THR A 74 -16.52 18.61 0.57
CA THR A 74 -15.35 17.72 0.63
C THR A 74 -14.22 18.32 -0.18
N THR A 75 -13.03 18.38 0.41
CA THR A 75 -11.80 18.73 -0.29
C THR A 75 -11.19 17.45 -0.84
N VAL A 76 -11.10 17.34 -2.16
CA VAL A 76 -10.65 16.15 -2.88
C VAL A 76 -9.23 16.38 -3.37
N GLY A 77 -8.29 15.56 -2.91
CA GLY A 77 -6.92 15.51 -3.44
C GLY A 77 -6.81 14.45 -4.53
N VAL A 78 -6.13 14.78 -5.63
CA VAL A 78 -5.78 13.85 -6.69
C VAL A 78 -4.32 13.45 -6.55
N LEU A 79 -4.07 12.17 -6.25
CA LEU A 79 -2.73 11.61 -6.17
C LEU A 79 -2.36 10.93 -7.50
N GLY A 80 -1.12 11.13 -7.93
CA GLY A 80 -0.57 10.66 -9.22
C GLY A 80 -0.13 9.21 -9.26
N PHE A 81 -0.86 8.31 -8.61
CA PHE A 81 -0.60 6.88 -8.69
C PHE A 81 -1.90 6.09 -8.69
N GLY A 82 -1.84 4.88 -9.25
CA GLY A 82 -2.99 3.99 -9.35
C GLY A 82 -2.60 2.53 -9.58
N TYR A 83 -3.43 1.80 -10.32
CA TYR A 83 -3.21 0.38 -10.59
C TYR A 83 -1.87 0.08 -11.27
N ILE A 84 -1.39 0.99 -12.14
CA ILE A 84 -0.14 0.78 -12.88
C ILE A 84 1.06 0.71 -11.92
N ASP A 85 1.01 1.49 -10.84
CA ASP A 85 2.00 1.52 -9.75
C ASP A 85 1.81 0.36 -8.76
N LYS A 86 0.95 -0.61 -9.12
CA LYS A 86 0.53 -1.72 -8.27
C LYS A 86 -0.08 -1.27 -6.94
N PHE A 87 -0.51 -0.01 -6.86
CA PHE A 87 -1.34 0.48 -5.78
C PHE A 87 -2.73 -0.09 -5.99
N TYR A 88 -3.07 -1.08 -5.14
CA TYR A 88 -4.23 -1.96 -5.27
C TYR A 88 -4.02 -3.06 -6.32
N CYS A 89 -3.37 -4.16 -5.92
CA CYS A 89 -3.35 -5.39 -6.70
C CYS A 89 -4.26 -6.44 -6.04
N PRO A 90 -5.53 -6.56 -6.46
CA PRO A 90 -6.31 -7.77 -6.35
C PRO A 90 -6.24 -8.56 -7.66
N GLU A 91 -5.06 -8.70 -8.29
CA GLU A 91 -4.94 -9.68 -9.36
C GLU A 91 -4.74 -11.04 -8.71
N THR A 92 -5.78 -11.86 -8.82
CA THR A 92 -5.94 -13.21 -8.27
C THR A 92 -6.23 -13.28 -6.77
N ILE A 93 -6.89 -14.37 -6.36
CA ILE A 93 -7.28 -14.74 -4.99
C ILE A 93 -8.74 -14.35 -4.65
N PHE A 94 -9.69 -14.99 -5.31
CA PHE A 94 -10.38 -16.18 -4.77
C PHE A 94 -11.47 -16.62 -5.74
N ASP A 95 -11.21 -17.70 -6.46
CA ASP A 95 -12.15 -18.36 -7.39
C ASP A 95 -13.36 -19.02 -6.68
N SER A 96 -13.45 -18.87 -5.35
CA SER A 96 -14.55 -19.36 -4.53
C SER A 96 -15.38 -18.21 -3.92
N LYS A 97 -16.70 -18.22 -4.18
CA LYS A 97 -17.64 -17.16 -3.77
C LYS A 97 -17.59 -16.81 -2.28
N ILE A 98 -17.32 -17.78 -1.41
CA ILE A 98 -17.32 -17.62 0.07
C ILE A 98 -15.99 -17.06 0.58
N LEU A 99 -14.85 -17.65 0.18
CA LEU A 99 -13.52 -17.17 0.59
C LEU A 99 -13.23 -15.79 -0.01
N GLY A 100 -13.76 -15.55 -1.21
CA GLY A 100 -13.77 -14.22 -1.83
C GLY A 100 -14.55 -13.18 -1.05
N LEU A 101 -15.60 -13.51 -0.27
CA LEU A 101 -16.30 -12.53 0.58
C LEU A 101 -15.46 -12.12 1.80
N MET A 102 -14.90 -13.09 2.52
CA MET A 102 -14.05 -12.80 3.68
C MET A 102 -12.75 -12.09 3.28
N GLY A 103 -12.11 -12.56 2.20
CA GLY A 103 -11.00 -11.87 1.57
C GLY A 103 -11.38 -10.44 1.24
N ARG A 104 -12.49 -10.20 0.53
CA ARG A 104 -12.96 -8.85 0.18
C ARG A 104 -13.16 -7.95 1.40
N VAL A 105 -13.67 -8.45 2.53
CA VAL A 105 -13.86 -7.66 3.76
C VAL A 105 -12.51 -7.29 4.38
N PHE A 106 -11.60 -8.26 4.50
CA PHE A 106 -10.27 -8.05 5.07
C PHE A 106 -9.44 -7.09 4.20
N TYR A 107 -9.49 -7.27 2.88
CA TYR A 107 -8.87 -6.37 1.90
C TYR A 107 -9.51 -4.98 1.92
N ARG A 108 -10.84 -4.87 2.09
CA ARG A 108 -11.49 -3.56 2.30
C ARG A 108 -10.97 -2.84 3.54
N HIS A 109 -10.65 -3.58 4.60
CA HIS A 109 -10.10 -3.00 5.83
C HIS A 109 -8.65 -2.52 5.60
N GLN A 110 -7.82 -3.34 4.95
CA GLN A 110 -6.44 -2.96 4.60
C GLN A 110 -6.38 -1.80 3.60
N TYR A 111 -7.25 -1.80 2.59
CA TYR A 111 -7.37 -0.74 1.59
C TYR A 111 -7.75 0.61 2.20
N LYS A 112 -8.57 0.62 3.26
CA LYS A 112 -8.90 1.86 3.99
C LYS A 112 -7.72 2.44 4.77
N ARG A 113 -6.60 1.72 4.89
CA ARG A 113 -5.42 2.10 5.69
C ARG A 113 -4.15 2.23 4.85
N SER A 114 -4.24 2.11 3.52
CA SER A 114 -3.08 2.12 2.63
C SER A 114 -2.48 3.50 2.40
N ILE A 115 -3.25 4.57 2.66
CA ILE A 115 -2.76 5.95 2.59
C ILE A 115 -2.89 6.57 3.97
N LYS A 116 -1.81 7.17 4.45
CA LYS A 116 -1.72 7.79 5.76
C LYS A 116 -1.17 9.20 5.66
N CYS A 117 -1.63 10.07 6.55
CA CYS A 117 -1.07 11.39 6.80
C CYS A 117 -0.74 11.46 8.29
N ASN A 118 0.53 11.68 8.65
CA ASN A 118 0.98 11.73 10.04
C ASN A 118 0.50 10.50 10.85
N GLY A 119 0.61 9.30 10.26
CA GLY A 119 0.16 8.04 10.87
C GLY A 119 -1.35 7.79 10.89
N LYS A 120 -2.18 8.78 10.53
CA LYS A 120 -3.65 8.62 10.48
C LYS A 120 -4.10 8.18 9.08
N PRO A 121 -4.97 7.16 8.96
CA PRO A 121 -5.46 6.72 7.66
C PRO A 121 -6.32 7.80 7.01
N VAL A 122 -6.13 7.98 5.71
CA VAL A 122 -6.86 8.95 4.88
C VAL A 122 -7.84 8.19 4.00
N LYS A 123 -9.06 8.74 3.86
CA LYS A 123 -10.13 8.08 3.14
C LYS A 123 -9.92 8.21 1.63
N ILE A 124 -9.82 7.08 0.94
CA ILE A 124 -9.87 7.02 -0.52
C ILE A 124 -11.32 7.22 -1.00
N LEU A 125 -11.50 8.06 -2.01
CA LEU A 125 -12.79 8.45 -2.58
C LEU A 125 -13.02 7.72 -3.90
N GLY A 126 -14.12 6.98 -4.00
CA GLY A 126 -14.44 6.19 -5.19
C GLY A 126 -13.46 5.03 -5.44
N SER A 127 -13.34 4.64 -6.69
CA SER A 127 -12.42 3.59 -7.14
C SER A 127 -11.07 4.17 -7.57
N VAL A 128 -9.98 3.46 -7.28
CA VAL A 128 -8.65 3.74 -7.87
C VAL A 128 -8.77 3.71 -9.39
N ASN A 129 -8.11 4.64 -10.08
CA ASN A 129 -7.96 4.63 -11.53
C ASN A 129 -6.62 3.99 -11.91
N MET A 130 -6.37 3.76 -13.20
CA MET A 130 -5.09 3.26 -13.67
C MET A 130 -3.91 4.13 -13.21
N ASN A 131 -4.08 5.47 -13.25
CA ASN A 131 -3.00 6.44 -12.98
C ASN A 131 -3.25 7.35 -11.78
N TYR A 132 -4.48 7.42 -11.27
CA TYR A 132 -4.87 8.39 -10.24
C TYR A 132 -5.65 7.77 -9.09
N THR A 133 -5.45 8.30 -7.90
CA THR A 133 -6.19 7.94 -6.68
C THR A 133 -6.74 9.20 -6.03
N LEU A 134 -8.04 9.20 -5.70
CA LEU A 134 -8.69 10.34 -5.06
C LEU A 134 -8.75 10.15 -3.55
N VAL A 135 -8.45 11.20 -2.79
CA VAL A 135 -8.46 11.17 -1.32
C VAL A 135 -9.26 12.33 -0.72
N ASP A 136 -9.89 12.10 0.43
CA ASP A 136 -10.52 13.17 1.22
C ASP A 136 -9.44 13.89 2.04
N MET A 137 -9.13 15.11 1.64
CA MET A 137 -8.16 15.96 2.32
C MET A 137 -8.76 16.70 3.52
N GLY A 138 -10.08 16.82 3.63
CA GLY A 138 -10.72 17.62 4.68
C GLY A 138 -10.15 19.05 4.74
N ASN A 139 -9.45 19.37 5.84
CA ASN A 139 -8.80 20.67 6.08
C ASN A 139 -7.26 20.60 5.94
N LEU A 140 -6.73 19.55 5.32
CA LEU A 140 -5.28 19.41 5.10
C LEU A 140 -4.79 20.43 4.05
N PRO A 141 -3.58 20.99 4.21
CA PRO A 141 -2.94 21.83 3.20
C PRO A 141 -2.78 21.12 1.86
N GLU A 142 -2.79 21.87 0.75
CA GLU A 142 -2.68 21.30 -0.60
C GLU A 142 -1.36 20.57 -0.84
N ASN A 143 -0.28 21.01 -0.19
CA ASN A 143 1.05 20.41 -0.26
C ASN A 143 1.29 19.28 0.76
N THR A 144 0.22 18.71 1.33
CA THR A 144 0.34 17.62 2.29
C THR A 144 0.97 16.39 1.64
N ILE A 145 2.00 15.85 2.27
CA ILE A 145 2.65 14.61 1.85
C ILE A 145 1.98 13.44 2.55
N PHE A 146 1.53 12.46 1.77
CA PHE A 146 0.94 11.23 2.24
C PHE A 146 1.95 10.09 2.20
N ASP A 147 1.93 9.26 3.23
CA ASP A 147 2.62 7.98 3.28
C ASP A 147 1.72 6.92 2.62
N VAL A 148 2.25 6.24 1.60
CA VAL A 148 1.53 5.26 0.80
C VAL A 148 2.13 3.87 1.02
N GLU A 149 1.28 2.87 1.24
CA GLU A 149 1.70 1.48 1.37
C GLU A 149 1.71 0.80 -0.01
N ILE A 150 2.84 0.92 -0.72
CA ILE A 150 3.14 0.19 -1.97
C ILE A 150 4.33 -0.73 -1.73
N SER A 151 4.38 -1.88 -2.42
CA SER A 151 5.53 -2.77 -2.37
C SER A 151 6.69 -2.21 -3.22
N PRO A 152 7.94 -2.17 -2.72
CA PRO A 152 9.07 -1.65 -3.47
C PRO A 152 9.47 -2.59 -4.59
N MET A 153 9.05 -3.86 -4.51
CA MET A 153 9.20 -4.82 -5.60
C MET A 153 8.26 -4.52 -6.78
N ALA A 154 7.19 -3.78 -6.51
CA ALA A 154 6.10 -3.54 -7.45
C ALA A 154 6.11 -2.11 -8.01
N ALA A 155 6.88 -1.22 -7.40
CA ALA A 155 6.98 0.16 -7.83
C ALA A 155 7.91 0.30 -9.05
N ASP A 156 7.58 1.27 -9.89
CA ASP A 156 8.37 1.61 -11.04
C ASP A 156 9.76 2.15 -10.64
N SER A 157 10.77 1.75 -11.40
CA SER A 157 12.11 2.30 -11.38
C SER A 157 12.18 3.81 -11.62
N SER A 158 11.17 4.39 -12.28
CA SER A 158 11.08 5.83 -12.55
C SER A 158 10.80 6.67 -11.28
N VAL A 159 10.32 6.05 -10.20
CA VAL A 159 10.04 6.76 -8.94
C VAL A 159 11.37 7.25 -8.33
N PRO A 160 11.51 8.56 -8.04
CA PRO A 160 12.73 9.11 -7.45
C PRO A 160 12.97 8.51 -6.06
N LYS A 161 14.24 8.18 -5.79
CA LYS A 161 14.67 7.60 -4.51
C LYS A 161 15.44 8.66 -3.73
N GLU A 162 14.92 9.01 -2.58
CA GLU A 162 15.61 9.86 -1.61
C GLU A 162 16.14 8.96 -0.49
N TYR A 163 17.45 9.01 -0.27
CA TYR A 163 18.13 8.27 0.79
C TYR A 163 18.28 9.19 2.00
N ILE A 164 17.93 8.69 3.18
CA ILE A 164 18.01 9.39 4.47
C ILE A 164 19.17 8.83 5.28
#